data_AF-A0A2N1J1H6-F1
#
_entry.id   AF-A0A2N1J1H6-F1
#
_cell.length_a   1.000
_cell.length_b   1.000
_cell.length_c   1.000
_cell.angle_alpha   90.00
_cell.angle_beta   90.00
_cell.angle_gamma   90.00
#
_symmetry.space_group_name_H-M   'P 1'
#
loop_
_entity.id
_entity.type
_entity.pdbx_description
1 polymer ?
#
loop_
_entity_poly.entity_id
_entity_poly.type
_entity_poly.pdbx_seq_one_letter_code
_entity_poly.pdbx_strand_id
1 'polypeptide(L)'
;MFNFNEILERLKETTGKSKNKEIAEFLETNETNFSRWVGRNKIPYEQLTNFCYKNGYDLMYILTGKSTNEVINNQNNNENSKIFNVQGNNNNVHIRSYRDEQLKILEELKKLPEKRQKYYYHIISAEVLEFEE
;
A
#
# COMPACT_ATOMS: atom_id res chain seq x y z
N MET A 1 -21.33 -8.69 1.75
CA MET A 1 -20.75 -8.40 3.08
C MET A 1 -19.51 -9.28 3.22
N PHE A 2 -18.37 -8.72 3.64
CA PHE A 2 -17.13 -9.49 3.74
C PHE A 2 -17.24 -10.58 4.81
N ASN A 3 -16.67 -11.75 4.53
CA ASN A 3 -16.60 -12.87 5.47
C ASN A 3 -15.17 -13.01 5.99
N PHE A 4 -14.99 -12.95 7.30
CA PHE A 4 -13.69 -13.02 7.95
C PHE A 4 -13.02 -14.38 7.79
N ASN A 5 -13.78 -15.48 7.62
CA ASN A 5 -13.18 -16.79 7.33
C ASN A 5 -12.50 -16.81 5.95
N GLU A 6 -13.13 -16.20 4.94
CA GLU A 6 -12.52 -16.07 3.61
C GLU A 6 -11.27 -15.16 3.64
N ILE A 7 -11.34 -14.07 4.42
CA ILE A 7 -10.18 -13.20 4.65
C ILE A 7 -9.05 -13.96 5.35
N LEU A 8 -9.38 -14.81 6.32
CA LEU A 8 -8.43 -15.63 7.05
C LEU A 8 -7.74 -16.65 6.15
N GLU A 9 -8.47 -17.30 5.25
CA GLU A 9 -7.89 -18.20 4.25
C GLU A 9 -6.89 -17.45 3.36
N ARG A 10 -7.26 -16.27 2.85
CA ARG A 10 -6.34 -15.43 2.06
C ARG A 10 -5.12 -14.96 2.85
N LEU A 11 -5.28 -14.63 4.13
CA LEU A 11 -4.16 -14.30 5.01
C LEU A 11 -3.20 -15.48 5.16
N LYS A 12 -3.73 -16.70 5.37
CA LYS A 12 -2.93 -17.92 5.48
C LYS A 12 -2.14 -18.21 4.22
N GLU A 13 -2.80 -18.11 3.06
CA GLU A 13 -2.17 -18.28 1.74
C GLU A 13 -1.07 -17.24 1.51
N THR A 14 -1.38 -15.96 1.75
CA THR A 14 -0.47 -14.84 1.48
C THR A 14 0.75 -14.86 2.40
N THR A 15 0.56 -15.24 3.67
CA THR A 15 1.65 -15.27 4.66
C THR A 15 2.38 -16.61 4.72
N GLY A 16 1.89 -17.65 4.03
CA GLY A 16 2.41 -19.02 4.10
C GLY A 16 2.20 -19.69 5.47
N LYS A 17 1.29 -19.18 6.30
CA LYS A 17 1.02 -19.67 7.66
C LYS A 17 -0.24 -20.50 7.68
N SER A 18 -0.25 -21.57 8.48
CA SER A 18 -1.41 -22.46 8.58
C SER A 18 -2.15 -22.32 9.92
N LYS A 19 -1.46 -21.89 10.98
CA LYS A 19 -2.01 -21.87 12.34
C LYS A 19 -2.64 -20.52 12.66
N ASN A 20 -3.85 -20.56 13.23
CA ASN A 20 -4.55 -19.36 13.70
C ASN A 20 -3.75 -18.56 14.73
N LYS A 21 -2.95 -19.25 15.56
CA LYS A 21 -2.02 -18.63 16.50
C LYS A 21 -1.02 -17.69 15.82
N GLU A 22 -0.40 -18.16 14.74
CA GLU A 22 0.62 -17.39 14.02
C GLU A 22 0.01 -16.16 13.34
N ILE A 23 -1.23 -16.28 12.84
CA ILE A 23 -1.98 -15.16 12.28
C ILE A 23 -2.36 -14.16 13.38
N ALA A 24 -2.78 -14.63 14.56
CA ALA A 24 -3.10 -13.76 15.69
C ALA A 24 -1.88 -12.92 16.12
N GLU A 25 -0.70 -13.55 16.21
CA GLU A 25 0.57 -12.87 16.49
C GLU A 25 0.91 -11.83 15.41
N PHE A 26 0.71 -12.18 14.13
CA PHE A 26 0.94 -11.27 12.99
C PHE A 26 0.01 -10.06 12.99
N LEU A 27 -1.20 -10.21 13.51
CA LEU A 27 -2.18 -9.13 13.69
C LEU A 27 -2.03 -8.43 15.05
N GLU A 28 -0.93 -8.66 15.76
CA GLU A 28 -0.60 -8.03 17.04
C GLU A 28 -1.71 -8.22 18.10
N THR A 29 -2.34 -9.40 18.11
CA THR A 29 -3.40 -9.77 19.08
C THR A 29 -3.14 -11.13 19.73
N ASN A 30 -3.86 -11.42 20.82
CA ASN A 30 -3.86 -12.75 21.42
C ASN A 30 -4.87 -13.72 20.76
N GLU A 31 -4.65 -15.02 20.94
CA GLU A 31 -5.47 -16.11 20.39
C GLU A 31 -6.94 -16.07 20.83
N THR A 32 -7.21 -15.67 22.08
CA THR A 32 -8.57 -15.57 22.62
C THR A 32 -9.39 -14.51 21.90
N ASN A 33 -8.81 -13.32 21.70
CA ASN A 33 -9.46 -12.21 21.01
C ASN A 33 -9.62 -12.53 19.52
N PHE A 34 -8.60 -13.14 18.91
CA PHE A 34 -8.65 -13.62 17.54
C PHE A 34 -9.76 -14.67 17.33
N SER A 35 -9.90 -15.64 18.25
CA SER A 35 -10.95 -16.65 18.20
C SER A 35 -12.35 -16.03 18.31
N ARG A 36 -12.51 -14.96 19.11
CA ARG A 36 -13.77 -14.19 19.18
C ARG A 36 -14.07 -13.49 17.86
N TRP A 37 -13.06 -13.00 17.14
CA TRP A 37 -13.25 -12.40 15.81
C TRP A 37 -13.74 -13.44 14.81
N VAL A 38 -13.09 -14.60 14.76
CA VAL A 38 -13.50 -15.74 13.92
C VAL A 38 -14.93 -16.17 14.23
N GLY A 39 -15.24 -16.46 15.49
CA GLY A 39 -16.56 -16.96 15.88
C GLY A 39 -17.71 -15.97 15.66
N ARG A 40 -17.43 -14.66 15.64
CA ARG A 40 -18.43 -13.61 15.40
C ARG A 40 -18.41 -13.06 13.98
N ASN A 41 -17.57 -13.61 13.11
CA ASN A 41 -17.31 -13.06 11.78
C ASN A 41 -16.96 -11.54 11.82
N LYS A 42 -16.26 -11.10 12.89
CA LYS A 42 -15.88 -9.70 13.09
C LYS A 42 -14.55 -9.44 12.39
N ILE A 43 -14.54 -8.49 11.47
CA ILE A 43 -13.33 -8.12 10.73
C ILE A 43 -12.53 -7.08 11.53
N PRO A 44 -11.26 -7.36 11.88
CA PRO A 44 -10.39 -6.43 12.58
C PRO A 44 -9.72 -5.48 11.57
N TYR A 45 -10.48 -4.52 11.05
CA TYR A 45 -10.02 -3.64 9.96
C TYR A 45 -8.74 -2.87 10.28
N GLU A 46 -8.60 -2.34 11.50
CA GLU A 46 -7.43 -1.59 11.92
C GLU A 46 -6.17 -2.47 11.91
N GLN A 47 -6.25 -3.67 12.50
CA GLN A 47 -5.15 -4.62 12.57
C GLN A 47 -4.78 -5.13 11.17
N LEU A 48 -5.78 -5.44 10.34
CA LEU A 48 -5.56 -5.83 8.94
C LEU A 48 -4.87 -4.74 8.14
N THR A 49 -5.31 -3.49 8.29
CA THR A 49 -4.74 -2.34 7.57
C THR A 49 -3.30 -2.11 7.98
N ASN A 50 -3.02 -2.07 9.29
CA ASN A 50 -1.68 -1.91 9.81
C ASN A 50 -0.75 -3.06 9.40
N PHE A 51 -1.25 -4.29 9.46
CA PHE A 51 -0.52 -5.47 9.01
C PHE A 51 -0.14 -5.37 7.52
N CYS A 52 -1.10 -5.06 6.66
CA CYS A 52 -0.88 -4.93 5.22
C CYS A 52 0.12 -3.80 4.92
N TYR A 53 -0.04 -2.64 5.58
CA TYR A 53 0.85 -1.50 5.42
C TYR A 53 2.30 -1.82 5.83
N LYS A 54 2.50 -2.40 7.03
CA LYS A 54 3.84 -2.72 7.55
C LYS A 54 4.59 -3.75 6.71
N ASN A 55 3.86 -4.72 6.14
CA ASN A 55 4.46 -5.86 5.44
C ASN A 55 4.38 -5.75 3.90
N GLY A 56 3.75 -4.70 3.36
CA GLY A 56 3.61 -4.48 1.92
C GLY A 56 2.60 -5.42 1.24
N TYR A 57 1.60 -5.92 1.95
CA TYR A 57 0.52 -6.73 1.36
C TYR A 57 -0.61 -5.85 0.80
N ASP A 58 -1.28 -6.31 -0.27
CA ASP A 58 -2.44 -5.64 -0.85
C ASP A 58 -3.69 -5.89 0.02
N LEU A 59 -4.12 -4.86 0.76
CA LEU A 59 -5.32 -4.92 1.60
C LEU A 59 -6.59 -5.27 0.78
N MET A 60 -6.69 -4.78 -0.45
CA MET A 60 -7.85 -5.06 -1.31
C MET A 60 -7.91 -6.54 -1.68
N TYR A 61 -6.75 -7.13 -2.01
CA TYR A 61 -6.65 -8.56 -2.24
C TYR A 61 -7.02 -9.36 -0.98
N ILE A 62 -6.49 -8.98 0.19
CA ILE A 62 -6.80 -9.66 1.45
C ILE A 62 -8.30 -9.62 1.76
N LEU A 63 -8.95 -8.47 1.59
CA LEU A 63 -10.37 -8.32 1.89
C LEU A 63 -11.27 -9.01 0.86
N THR A 64 -10.92 -8.94 -0.42
CA THR A 64 -11.86 -9.23 -1.52
C THR A 64 -11.47 -10.41 -2.41
N GLY A 65 -10.22 -10.88 -2.32
CA GLY A 65 -9.64 -11.86 -3.23
C GLY A 65 -9.32 -11.32 -4.63
N LYS A 66 -9.57 -10.03 -4.88
CA LYS A 66 -9.28 -9.38 -6.16
C LYS A 66 -8.11 -8.45 -5.98
N SER A 67 -7.13 -8.54 -6.88
CA SER A 67 -6.03 -7.60 -6.88
C SER A 67 -6.55 -6.19 -7.20
N THR A 68 -5.91 -5.16 -6.65
CA THR A 68 -6.28 -3.77 -6.92
C THR A 68 -6.37 -3.49 -8.44
N ASN A 69 -5.47 -4.09 -9.23
CA ASN A 69 -5.45 -3.98 -10.69
C ASN A 69 -6.69 -4.59 -11.37
N GLU A 70 -7.19 -5.72 -10.89
CA GLU A 70 -8.41 -6.35 -11.43
C GLU A 70 -9.66 -5.53 -11.14
N VAL A 71 -9.75 -4.91 -9.97
CA VAL A 71 -10.89 -4.05 -9.61
C VAL A 71 -10.92 -2.81 -10.49
N ILE A 72 -9.77 -2.16 -10.70
CA ILE A 72 -9.62 -0.96 -11.53
C ILE A 72 -9.98 -1.27 -12.99
N ASN A 73 -9.48 -2.38 -13.54
CA ASN A 73 -9.77 -2.77 -14.92
C ASN A 73 -11.25 -3.06 -15.15
N ASN A 74 -11.94 -3.64 -14.16
CA ASN A 74 -13.39 -3.88 -14.24
C ASN A 74 -14.23 -2.60 -14.14
N GLN A 75 -13.74 -1.55 -13.47
CA GLN A 75 -14.42 -0.25 -13.36
C GLN A 75 -14.30 0.62 -14.62
N ASN A 76 -13.21 0.45 -15.39
CA ASN A 76 -12.96 1.20 -16.62
C ASN A 76 -13.84 0.73 -17.81
N ASN A 77 -14.47 -0.44 -17.70
CA ASN A 77 -15.39 -0.98 -18.72
C ASN A 77 -16.83 -0.45 -18.59
N ASN A 78 -17.11 0.43 -17.63
CA ASN A 78 -18.41 1.10 -17.51
C ASN A 78 -18.26 2.53 -18.05
N GLU A 79 -18.82 2.76 -19.24
CA GLU A 79 -18.50 3.88 -20.15
C GLU A 79 -18.74 5.30 -19.58
N ASN A 80 -19.35 5.43 -18.39
CA ASN A 80 -19.61 6.70 -17.73
C ASN A 80 -18.54 7.13 -16.70
N SER A 81 -17.49 6.35 -16.44
CA SER A 81 -16.45 6.69 -15.44
C SER A 81 -15.27 7.49 -15.99
N LYS A 82 -15.17 7.69 -17.32
CA LYS A 82 -14.06 8.41 -17.97
C LYS A 82 -13.96 9.89 -17.60
N ILE A 83 -15.00 10.48 -17.00
CA ILE A 83 -15.05 11.92 -16.68
C ILE A 83 -14.60 12.22 -15.24
N PHE A 84 -14.54 11.24 -14.33
CA PHE A 84 -14.30 11.50 -12.89
C PHE A 84 -13.04 10.86 -12.27
N ASN A 85 -12.25 10.08 -13.00
CA ASN A 85 -11.08 9.39 -12.42
C ASN A 85 -9.73 10.11 -12.62
N VAL A 86 -9.68 11.42 -12.34
CA VAL A 86 -8.41 12.15 -12.23
C VAL A 86 -7.81 12.10 -10.81
N GLN A 87 -8.60 11.82 -9.76
CA GLN A 87 -8.13 12.05 -8.37
C GLN A 87 -8.23 10.88 -7.37
N GLY A 88 -8.60 9.66 -7.78
CA GLY A 88 -8.99 8.60 -6.81
C GLY A 88 -7.98 7.50 -6.49
N ASN A 89 -6.87 7.38 -7.22
CA ASN A 89 -5.99 6.20 -7.18
C ASN A 89 -4.51 6.54 -6.97
N ASN A 90 -4.25 7.75 -6.47
CA ASN A 90 -2.97 8.45 -6.59
C ASN A 90 -2.07 8.36 -5.34
N ASN A 91 -2.25 7.40 -4.44
CA ASN A 91 -1.37 7.33 -3.26
C ASN A 91 -0.30 6.24 -3.42
N ASN A 92 -0.65 4.97 -3.64
CA ASN A 92 0.37 3.91 -3.71
C ASN A 92 1.04 3.75 -5.09
N VAL A 93 0.31 3.98 -6.20
CA VAL A 93 0.90 3.98 -7.55
C VAL A 93 1.72 5.25 -7.76
N HIS A 94 1.26 6.38 -7.24
CA HIS A 94 1.96 7.66 -7.36
C HIS A 94 3.20 7.70 -6.45
N ILE A 95 3.17 7.17 -5.22
CA ILE A 95 4.38 7.07 -4.37
C ILE A 95 5.45 6.18 -5.03
N ARG A 96 5.05 5.07 -5.67
CA ARG A 96 5.99 4.21 -6.41
C ARG A 96 6.52 4.94 -7.66
N SER A 97 5.64 5.59 -8.42
CA SER A 97 5.98 6.41 -9.59
C SER A 97 6.94 7.57 -9.26
N TYR A 98 6.67 8.34 -8.21
CA TYR A 98 7.52 9.44 -7.78
C TYR A 98 8.87 8.95 -7.28
N ARG A 99 8.89 7.83 -6.55
CA ARG A 99 10.14 7.23 -6.09
C ARG A 99 10.99 6.77 -7.28
N ASP A 100 10.36 6.19 -8.30
CA ASP A 100 11.02 5.73 -9.52
C ASP A 100 11.56 6.90 -10.36
N GLU A 101 10.81 8.00 -10.49
CA GLU A 101 11.27 9.24 -11.13
C GLU A 101 12.39 9.92 -10.35
N GLN A 102 12.29 10.00 -9.02
CA GLN A 102 13.36 10.52 -8.16
C GLN A 102 14.64 9.70 -8.27
N LEU A 103 14.53 8.37 -8.33
CA LEU A 103 15.68 7.47 -8.54
C LEU A 103 16.35 7.74 -9.88
N LYS A 104 15.56 7.93 -10.95
CA LYS A 104 16.09 8.25 -12.28
C LYS A 104 16.82 9.60 -12.31
N ILE A 105 16.25 10.62 -11.69
CA ILE A 105 16.89 11.95 -11.55
C ILE A 105 18.18 11.83 -10.75
N LEU A 106 18.18 11.10 -9.63
CA LEU A 106 19.37 10.88 -8.80
C LEU A 106 20.47 10.13 -9.57
N GLU A 107 20.12 9.13 -10.38
CA GLU A 107 21.07 8.43 -11.23
C GLU A 107 21.70 9.34 -12.28
N GLU A 108 20.93 10.25 -12.87
CA GLU A 108 21.46 11.24 -13.81
C GLU A 108 22.35 12.28 -13.13
N LEU A 109 21.96 12.78 -11.95
CA LEU A 109 22.79 13.71 -11.19
C LEU A 109 24.13 13.10 -10.78
N LYS A 110 24.16 11.83 -10.40
CA LYS A 110 25.40 11.11 -10.07
C LYS A 110 26.38 11.00 -11.23
N LYS A 111 25.90 11.09 -12.48
CA LYS A 111 26.76 11.08 -13.70
C LYS A 111 27.46 12.42 -13.92
N LEU A 112 27.04 13.50 -13.25
CA LEU A 112 27.61 14.83 -13.42
C LEU A 112 28.91 15.01 -12.61
N PRO A 113 29.79 15.96 -12.98
CA PRO A 113 30.94 16.33 -12.15
C PRO A 113 30.52 16.85 -10.77
N GLU A 114 31.31 16.56 -9.74
CA GLU A 114 30.99 16.86 -8.33
C GLU A 114 30.63 18.33 -8.09
N LYS A 115 31.31 19.27 -8.77
CA LYS A 115 31.02 20.70 -8.69
C LYS A 115 29.58 21.03 -9.16
N ARG A 116 29.07 20.34 -10.18
CA ARG A 116 27.70 20.52 -10.67
C ARG A 116 26.67 19.84 -9.75
N GLN A 117 27.00 18.70 -9.17
CA GLN A 117 26.14 18.06 -8.17
C GLN A 117 25.91 19.00 -6.97
N LYS A 118 26.99 19.59 -6.44
CA LYS A 118 26.93 20.59 -5.35
C LYS A 118 26.11 21.82 -5.72
N TYR A 119 26.27 22.32 -6.95
CA TYR A 119 25.48 23.45 -7.46
C TYR A 119 23.96 23.15 -7.44
N TYR A 120 23.53 22.01 -7.97
CA TYR A 120 22.12 21.63 -7.98
C TYR A 120 21.57 21.34 -6.58
N TYR A 121 22.39 20.75 -5.69
CA TYR A 121 22.02 20.57 -4.28
C TYR A 121 21.68 21.92 -3.62
N HIS A 122 22.51 22.94 -3.81
CA HIS A 122 22.27 24.26 -3.21
C HIS A 122 21.02 24.94 -3.77
N ILE A 123 20.76 24.84 -5.07
CA ILE A 123 19.54 25.40 -5.68
C ILE A 123 18.30 24.73 -5.12
N ILE A 124 18.25 23.40 -5.15
CA ILE A 124 17.10 22.65 -4.66
C ILE A 124 16.88 22.92 -3.17
N SER A 125 17.95 22.98 -2.37
CA SER A 125 17.86 23.26 -0.93
C SER A 125 17.35 24.68 -0.65
N ALA A 126 17.77 25.67 -1.43
CA ALA A 126 17.28 27.04 -1.28
C ALA A 126 15.80 27.15 -1.65
N GLU A 127 15.39 26.53 -2.76
CA GLU A 127 14.01 26.55 -3.23
C GLU A 127 13.06 25.87 -2.23
N VAL A 128 13.46 24.76 -1.61
CA VAL A 128 12.65 24.11 -0.55
C VAL A 128 12.43 25.02 0.65
N LEU A 129 13.44 25.80 1.05
CA LEU A 129 13.35 26.70 2.20
C LEU A 129 12.48 27.94 1.92
N GLU A 130 12.40 28.40 0.66
CA GLU A 130 11.53 29.51 0.25
C GLU A 130 10.04 29.14 0.23
N PHE A 131 9.68 27.84 0.22
CA PHE A 131 8.29 27.38 0.27
C PHE A 131 7.70 27.29 1.69
N GLU A 132 8.51 27.51 2.74
CA GLU A 132 8.10 27.38 4.15
C GLU A 132 7.75 28.72 4.84
N GLU A 133 7.81 29.86 4.13
CA GLU A 133 7.36 31.20 4.59
C GLU A 133 5.96 31.58 4.07
#